data_AF-A0AAD5LZ29-F1
#
_entry.id   AF-A0AAD5LZ29-F1
#
_cell.length_a   1.000
_cell.length_b   1.000
_cell.length_c   1.000
_cell.angle_alpha   90.00
_cell.angle_beta   90.00
_cell.angle_gamma   90.00
#
_symmetry.space_group_name_H-M   'P 1'
#
loop_
_entity.id
_entity.type
_entity.pdbx_description
1 polymer ?
#
loop_
_entity_poly.entity_id
_entity_poly.type
_entity_poly.pdbx_seq_one_letter_code
_entity_poly.pdbx_strand_id
1 'polypeptide(L)'
;MALTDEDRGRIKGLREAGKTVRAIALAVGCSPATVTRVVKGLFKMKKRGRKDALSARELRRLVRTASKGELSSAALKARLDLPLI
;
A
#
# COMPACT_ATOMS: atom_id res chain seq x y z
N MET A 1 7.70 -15.59 -2.21
CA MET A 1 8.81 -14.91 -1.50
C MET A 1 8.71 -13.41 -1.74
N ALA A 2 8.73 -12.61 -0.68
CA ALA A 2 8.86 -11.16 -0.79
C ALA A 2 10.33 -10.83 -1.04
N LEU A 3 10.61 -10.04 -2.07
CA LEU A 3 11.98 -9.67 -2.45
C LEU A 3 12.50 -8.58 -1.50
N THR A 4 13.59 -8.86 -0.77
CA THR A 4 14.21 -7.88 0.14
C THR A 4 14.99 -6.83 -0.64
N ASP A 5 15.45 -5.77 0.04
CA ASP A 5 16.25 -4.75 -0.62
C ASP A 5 17.67 -5.25 -0.96
N GLU A 6 18.21 -6.19 -0.17
CA GLU A 6 19.48 -6.87 -0.48
C GLU A 6 19.37 -7.72 -1.75
N ASP A 7 18.27 -8.44 -1.93
CA ASP A 7 18.02 -9.21 -3.15
C ASP A 7 17.92 -8.28 -4.38
N ARG A 8 17.30 -7.10 -4.23
CA ARG A 8 17.23 -6.09 -5.30
C ARG A 8 18.61 -5.54 -5.65
N GLY A 9 19.44 -5.28 -4.64
CA GLY A 9 20.83 -4.87 -4.81
C GLY A 9 21.62 -5.92 -5.60
N ARG A 10 21.52 -7.20 -5.21
CA ARG A 10 22.15 -8.32 -5.93
C ARG A 10 21.69 -8.42 -7.38
N ILE A 11 20.38 -8.30 -7.65
CA ILE A 11 19.84 -8.32 -9.02
C ILE A 11 20.41 -7.19 -9.87
N LYS A 12 20.48 -5.96 -9.33
CA LYS A 12 21.03 -4.80 -10.04
C LYS A 12 22.52 -4.98 -10.34
N GLY A 13 23.32 -5.37 -9.33
CA GLY A 13 24.75 -5.61 -9.51
C GLY A 13 25.05 -6.71 -10.54
N LEU A 14 24.31 -7.82 -10.52
CA LEU A 14 24.48 -8.88 -11.52
C LEU A 14 24.09 -8.42 -12.93
N ARG A 15 23.10 -7.54 -13.06
CA ARG A 15 22.71 -6.96 -14.35
C ARG A 15 23.78 -6.02 -14.88
N GLU A 16 24.36 -5.20 -14.01
CA GLU A 16 25.50 -4.32 -14.34
C GLU A 16 26.73 -5.12 -14.76
N ALA A 17 26.96 -6.28 -14.15
CA ALA A 17 27.98 -7.25 -14.57
C ALA A 17 27.65 -8.02 -15.87
N GLY A 18 26.59 -7.64 -16.59
CA GLY A 18 26.23 -8.21 -17.89
C GLY A 18 25.58 -9.59 -17.85
N LYS A 19 25.16 -10.10 -16.68
CA LYS A 19 24.49 -11.40 -16.60
C LYS A 19 23.09 -11.35 -17.23
N THR A 20 22.69 -12.46 -17.84
CA THR A 20 21.36 -12.60 -18.43
C THR A 20 20.29 -12.71 -17.35
N VAL A 21 19.06 -12.31 -17.68
CA VAL A 21 17.90 -12.38 -16.76
C VAL A 21 17.70 -13.78 -16.19
N ARG A 22 17.89 -14.83 -17.01
CA ARG A 22 17.78 -16.23 -16.59
C ARG A 22 18.88 -16.61 -15.59
N ALA A 23 20.13 -16.22 -15.84
CA ALA A 23 21.23 -16.49 -14.92
C ALA A 23 21.03 -15.79 -13.57
N ILE A 24 20.55 -14.55 -13.59
CA ILE A 24 20.24 -13.79 -12.36
C ILE A 24 19.10 -14.44 -11.58
N ALA A 25 18.05 -14.86 -12.28
CA ALA A 25 16.89 -15.53 -11.67
C ALA A 25 17.30 -16.81 -10.93
N LEU A 26 18.16 -17.63 -11.54
CA LEU A 26 18.72 -18.83 -10.91
C LEU A 26 19.61 -18.50 -9.72
N ALA A 27 20.50 -17.52 -9.85
CA ALA A 27 21.44 -17.14 -8.78
C ALA A 27 20.74 -16.56 -7.53
N VAL A 28 19.63 -15.85 -7.73
CA VAL A 28 18.86 -15.21 -6.63
C VAL A 28 17.70 -16.08 -6.16
N GLY A 29 17.32 -17.12 -6.90
CA GLY A 29 16.20 -18.00 -6.55
C GLY A 29 14.83 -17.35 -6.79
N CYS A 30 14.69 -16.51 -7.82
CA CYS A 30 13.44 -15.81 -8.14
C CYS A 30 13.03 -16.01 -9.60
N SER A 31 11.81 -15.58 -9.98
CA SER A 31 11.35 -15.72 -11.36
C SER A 31 12.03 -14.69 -12.31
N PRO A 32 12.22 -15.02 -13.60
CA PRO A 32 12.71 -14.07 -14.61
C PRO A 32 11.87 -12.79 -14.71
N ALA A 33 10.57 -12.90 -14.44
CA ALA A 33 9.66 -11.76 -14.41
C ALA A 33 9.98 -10.81 -13.24
N THR A 34 10.34 -11.35 -12.07
CA THR A 34 10.79 -10.55 -10.92
C THR A 34 12.05 -9.78 -11.25
N VAL A 35 13.07 -10.44 -11.81
CA VAL A 35 14.31 -9.78 -12.27
C VAL A 35 13.99 -8.65 -13.25
N THR A 36 13.13 -8.90 -14.24
CA THR A 36 12.73 -7.89 -15.23
C THR A 36 12.04 -6.68 -14.58
N ARG A 37 11.16 -6.90 -13.59
CA ARG A 37 10.51 -5.82 -12.85
C ARG A 37 11.51 -4.99 -12.04
N VAL A 38 12.48 -5.64 -11.38
CA VAL A 38 13.51 -4.95 -10.60
C VAL A 38 14.40 -4.09 -11.51
N VAL A 39 14.90 -4.67 -12.61
CA VAL A 39 15.78 -3.97 -13.57
C VAL A 39 15.06 -2.79 -14.22
N LYS A 40 13.78 -2.95 -14.59
CA LYS A 40 12.97 -1.87 -15.18
C LYS A 40 12.38 -0.89 -14.15
N GLY A 41 12.63 -1.10 -12.84
CA GLY A 41 12.04 -0.28 -11.78
C GLY A 41 10.50 -0.32 -11.72
N LEU A 42 9.87 -1.38 -12.24
CA LEU A 42 8.41 -1.54 -12.33
C LEU A 42 7.78 -1.97 -11.00
N PHE A 43 8.18 -1.33 -9.91
CA PHE A 43 7.54 -1.52 -8.62
C PHE A 43 6.22 -0.78 -8.63
N LYS A 44 5.12 -1.53 -8.54
CA LYS A 44 3.79 -0.93 -8.38
C LYS A 44 3.79 -0.13 -7.08
N MET A 45 3.43 1.15 -7.14
CA MET A 45 3.06 1.91 -5.95
C MET A 45 2.06 1.09 -5.14
N LYS A 46 2.13 1.17 -3.80
CA LYS A 46 1.12 0.55 -2.93
C LYS A 46 -0.25 0.93 -3.47
N LYS A 47 -1.06 -0.09 -3.79
CA LYS A 47 -2.44 0.15 -4.23
C LYS A 47 -3.10 0.99 -3.14
N ARG A 48 -3.76 2.08 -3.53
CA ARG A 48 -4.58 2.85 -2.60
C ARG A 48 -5.58 1.91 -1.96
N GLY A 49 -5.68 1.97 -0.63
CA GLY A 49 -6.66 1.19 0.12
C GLY A 49 -8.09 1.57 -0.25
N ARG A 50 -9.06 0.87 0.34
CA ARG A 50 -10.46 1.28 0.29
C ARG A 50 -10.55 2.73 0.78
N LYS A 51 -11.38 3.54 0.11
CA LYS A 51 -11.66 4.90 0.58
C LYS A 51 -12.27 4.82 1.98
N ASP A 52 -11.94 5.81 2.82
CA ASP A 52 -12.57 5.94 4.13
C ASP A 52 -14.08 6.09 3.98
N ALA A 53 -14.82 5.55 4.96
CA ALA A 53 -16.27 5.60 4.96
C ALA A 53 -16.83 7.01 5.21
N LEU A 54 -16.03 7.86 5.86
CA LEU A 54 -16.35 9.27 6.12
C LEU A 54 -15.35 10.17 5.41
N SER A 55 -15.84 11.24 4.81
CA SER A 55 -15.01 12.35 4.37
C SER A 55 -14.36 13.05 5.57
N ALA A 56 -13.26 13.77 5.32
CA ALA A 56 -12.58 14.55 6.36
C ALA A 56 -13.50 15.61 7.01
N ARG A 57 -14.52 16.10 6.28
CA ARG A 57 -15.51 17.05 6.81
C ARG A 57 -16.46 16.37 7.79
N GLU A 58 -16.97 15.19 7.43
CA GLU A 58 -17.87 14.40 8.29
C GLU A 58 -17.15 13.95 9.56
N LEU A 59 -15.91 13.48 9.44
CA LEU A 59 -15.09 13.12 10.59
C LEU A 59 -14.91 14.30 11.57
N ARG A 60 -14.57 15.49 11.06
CA ARG A 60 -14.47 16.69 11.90
C ARG A 60 -15.79 17.07 12.54
N ARG A 61 -16.91 16.91 11.84
CA ARG A 61 -18.25 17.20 12.38
C ARG A 61 -18.58 16.22 13.51
N LEU A 62 -18.33 14.92 13.28
CA LEU A 62 -18.50 13.84 14.26
C LEU A 62 -17.73 14.12 15.55
N VAL A 63 -16.41 14.38 15.43
CA VAL A 63 -15.56 14.67 16.58
C VAL A 63 -16.08 15.88 17.35
N ARG A 64 -16.37 17.01 16.68
CA ARG A 64 -16.87 18.21 17.36
C ARG A 64 -18.21 18.00 18.05
N THR A 65 -19.12 17.21 17.49
CA THR A 65 -20.40 16.93 18.14
C THR A 65 -20.27 15.98 19.31
N ALA A 66 -19.39 14.97 19.22
CA ALA A 66 -19.10 14.07 20.32
C ALA A 66 -18.42 14.81 21.48
N SER A 67 -17.54 15.78 21.19
CA SER A 67 -16.89 16.60 22.23
C SER A 67 -17.84 17.56 22.96
N LYS A 68 -19.05 17.81 22.44
CA LYS A 68 -20.03 18.73 23.07
C LYS A 68 -20.85 18.08 24.18
N GLY A 69 -20.81 16.76 24.31
CA GLY A 69 -21.57 16.04 25.33
C GLY A 69 -21.69 14.56 25.00
N GLU A 70 -22.22 13.80 25.95
CA GLU A 70 -22.38 12.37 25.82
C GLU A 70 -23.53 12.05 24.87
N LEU A 71 -23.19 11.67 23.64
CA LEU A 71 -24.12 11.15 22.65
C LEU A 71 -23.72 9.71 22.33
N SER A 72 -24.70 8.82 22.29
CA SER A 72 -24.47 7.47 21.81
C SER A 72 -24.08 7.49 20.32
N SER A 73 -23.37 6.46 19.87
CA SER A 73 -22.98 6.33 18.46
C SER A 73 -24.18 6.36 17.50
N ALA A 74 -25.32 5.77 17.90
CA ALA A 74 -26.56 5.79 17.13
C ALA A 74 -27.15 7.21 17.06
N ALA A 75 -27.14 7.95 18.17
CA ALA A 75 -27.59 9.34 18.21
C ALA A 75 -26.70 10.24 17.35
N LEU A 76 -25.38 10.03 17.36
CA LEU A 76 -24.45 10.74 16.48
C LEU A 76 -24.71 10.45 15.00
N LYS A 77 -24.93 9.18 14.65
CA LYS A 77 -25.25 8.77 13.27
C LYS A 77 -26.53 9.44 12.76
N ALA A 78 -27.61 9.39 13.54
CA ALA A 78 -28.89 10.00 13.19
C ALA A 78 -28.79 11.54 13.11
N ARG A 79 -28.15 12.18 14.10
CA ARG A 79 -28.04 13.65 14.16
C ARG A 79 -27.19 14.24 13.04
N LEU A 80 -26.19 13.50 12.58
CA LEU A 80 -25.24 13.96 11.56
C LEU A 80 -25.57 13.47 10.16
N ASP A 81 -26.60 12.63 10.02
CA ASP A 81 -26.99 11.98 8.76
C ASP A 81 -25.79 11.28 8.11
N LEU A 82 -25.03 10.51 8.91
CA LEU A 82 -23.85 9.81 8.42
C LEU A 82 -24.26 8.60 7.57
N PRO A 83 -23.52 8.31 6.48
CA PRO A 83 -23.84 7.20 5.59
C PRO A 83 -23.86 5.86 6.34
N LEU A 84 -24.72 4.95 5.87
CA LEU A 84 -24.68 3.54 6.25
C LEU A 84 -23.38 2.94 5.68
N ILE A 85 -22.43 2.67 6.58
CA ILE A 85 -21.19 1.95 6.31
C ILE A 85 -21.49 0.46 6.18
#